data_AF-A0A4Q0PH64-F1
#
_entry.id   AF-A0A4Q0PH64-F1
#
_cell.length_a   1.000
_cell.length_b   1.000
_cell.length_c   1.000
_cell.angle_alpha   90.00
_cell.angle_beta   90.00
_cell.angle_gamma   90.00
#
_symmetry.space_group_name_H-M   'P 1'
#
loop_
_entity.id
_entity.type
_entity.pdbx_description
1 polymer ?
#
loop_
_entity_poly.entity_id
_entity_poly.type
_entity_poly.pdbx_seq_one_letter_code
_entity_poly.pdbx_strand_id
1 'polypeptide(L)' 'MGATKMGGSHATDDLEKATETQVWLSSSDEKEVEISGEFLYHKRLKNYLLAAADIKLQNRFMDFCESLTNINLPNG' A
#
# COMPACT_ATOMS: atom_id res chain seq x y z
N MET A 1 -10.18 17.66 8.79
CA MET A 1 -8.96 16.83 8.89
C MET A 1 -9.11 15.96 10.13
N GLY A 2 -9.58 14.72 9.97
CA GLY A 2 -9.78 13.79 11.08
C GLY A 2 -8.48 13.04 11.37
N ALA A 3 -8.01 13.09 12.60
CA ALA A 3 -6.83 12.36 13.02
C ALA A 3 -7.10 10.85 12.95
N THR A 4 -6.26 10.10 12.23
CA THR A 4 -6.21 8.64 12.28
C THR A 4 -5.73 8.20 13.66
N LYS A 5 -6.66 8.10 14.62
CA LYS A 5 -6.41 7.42 15.90
C LYS A 5 -6.68 5.94 15.69
N MET A 6 -5.62 5.17 15.43
CA MET A 6 -5.71 3.75 15.06
C MET A 6 -5.64 2.76 16.25
N GLY A 7 -5.84 3.18 17.51
CA GLY A 7 -5.65 2.22 18.61
C GLY A 7 -5.88 2.70 20.05
N GLY A 8 -6.67 3.74 20.27
CA GLY A 8 -7.02 4.20 21.62
C GLY A 8 -8.53 4.19 21.85
N SER A 9 -8.97 4.42 23.08
CA SER A 9 -10.39 4.55 23.47
C SER A 9 -11.17 5.67 22.73
N HIS A 10 -10.47 6.46 21.92
CA HIS A 10 -11.00 7.53 21.09
C HIS A 10 -10.76 7.27 19.59
N ALA A 11 -10.45 6.03 19.20
CA ALA A 11 -10.44 5.63 17.80
C ALA A 11 -11.86 5.74 17.26
N THR A 12 -12.06 6.60 16.27
CA THR A 12 -13.35 6.80 15.60
C THR A 12 -13.54 5.87 14.42
N ASP A 13 -12.51 5.12 14.06
CA ASP A 13 -12.49 4.30 12.86
C ASP A 13 -12.79 2.84 13.17
N ASP A 14 -13.42 2.17 12.22
CA ASP A 14 -13.88 0.80 12.33
C ASP A 14 -12.71 -0.16 12.11
N LEU A 15 -12.36 -0.92 13.14
CA LEU A 15 -11.21 -1.83 13.10
C LEU A 15 -11.36 -2.90 12.01
N GLU A 16 -12.60 -3.31 11.69
CA GLU A 16 -12.84 -4.27 10.61
C GLU A 16 -12.55 -3.65 9.24
N LYS A 17 -12.87 -2.36 9.05
CA LYS A 17 -12.57 -1.63 7.80
C LYS A 17 -11.08 -1.38 7.61
N ALA A 18 -10.31 -1.31 8.70
CA ALA A 18 -8.88 -1.04 8.64
C ALA A 18 -8.09 -2.10 7.85
N THR A 19 -8.51 -3.37 7.89
CA THR A 19 -7.82 -4.50 7.25
C THR A 19 -8.58 -5.10 6.07
N GLU A 20 -9.83 -4.70 5.86
CA GLU A 20 -10.74 -5.30 4.87
C GLU A 20 -10.13 -5.38 3.46
N THR A 21 -9.44 -4.32 3.03
CA THR A 21 -8.80 -4.29 1.70
C THR A 21 -7.61 -5.24 1.61
N GLN A 22 -6.85 -5.39 2.69
CA GLN A 22 -5.68 -6.28 2.72
C GLN A 22 -6.11 -7.74 2.70
N VAL A 23 -7.12 -8.09 3.50
CA VAL A 23 -7.70 -9.45 3.49
C VAL A 23 -8.19 -9.79 2.09
N TRP A 24 -8.98 -8.90 1.48
CA TRP A 24 -9.51 -9.09 0.12
C TRP A 24 -8.41 -9.26 -0.93
N LEU A 25 -7.36 -8.43 -0.95
CA LEU A 25 -6.24 -8.59 -1.88
C LEU A 25 -5.46 -9.91 -1.67
N SER A 26 -5.42 -10.42 -0.45
CA SER A 26 -4.64 -11.61 -0.10
C SER A 26 -5.34 -12.94 -0.35
N SER A 27 -6.69 -12.96 -0.34
CA SER A 27 -7.46 -14.20 -0.30
C SER A 27 -8.56 -14.32 -1.36
N SER A 28 -8.75 -13.29 -2.18
CA SER A 28 -9.78 -13.29 -3.23
C SER A 28 -9.24 -13.82 -4.55
N ASP A 29 -10.12 -14.46 -5.32
CA ASP A 29 -9.88 -14.87 -6.72
C ASP A 29 -10.62 -13.95 -7.71
N GLU A 30 -11.11 -12.80 -7.25
CA GLU A 30 -11.76 -11.79 -8.09
C GLU A 30 -10.75 -11.16 -9.07
N LYS A 31 -11.16 -10.91 -10.32
CA LYS A 31 -10.26 -10.30 -11.33
C LYS A 31 -9.78 -8.92 -10.92
N GLU A 32 -10.57 -8.24 -10.12
CA GLU A 32 -10.29 -6.93 -9.55
C GLU A 32 -9.09 -6.94 -8.57
N VAL A 33 -8.68 -8.11 -8.06
CA VAL A 33 -7.45 -8.25 -7.25
C VAL A 33 -6.22 -8.71 -8.05
N GLU A 34 -6.39 -9.13 -9.31
CA GLU A 34 -5.29 -9.56 -10.19
C GLU A 34 -4.51 -8.40 -10.83
N ILE A 35 -4.74 -7.16 -10.35
CA ILE A 35 -4.10 -5.95 -10.87
C ILE A 35 -2.87 -5.57 -10.04
N SER A 36 -1.81 -5.11 -10.71
CA SER A 36 -0.58 -4.62 -10.08
C SER A 36 -0.36 -3.13 -10.36
N GLY A 37 0.40 -2.45 -9.50
CA GLY A 37 0.72 -1.03 -9.65
C GLY A 37 -0.41 -0.05 -9.31
N GLU A 38 -1.55 -0.55 -8.83
CA GLU A 38 -2.71 0.26 -8.48
C GLU A 38 -2.83 0.53 -6.97
N PHE A 39 -3.51 1.61 -6.62
CA PHE A 39 -3.80 1.96 -5.23
C PHE A 39 -5.27 1.67 -4.89
N LEU A 40 -5.49 0.69 -4.01
CA LEU A 40 -6.82 0.28 -3.57
C LEU A 40 -7.09 0.68 -2.12
N TYR A 41 -8.27 1.25 -1.88
CA TYR A 41 -8.73 1.65 -0.56
C TYR A 41 -10.23 1.37 -0.42
N HIS A 42 -10.60 0.61 0.63
CA HIS A 42 -11.93 0.04 0.80
C HIS A 42 -12.41 -0.68 -0.47
N LYS A 43 -11.57 -1.62 -0.96
CA LYS A 43 -11.83 -2.46 -2.15
C LYS A 43 -12.14 -1.69 -3.44
N ARG A 44 -11.62 -0.47 -3.57
CA ARG A 44 -11.86 0.39 -4.75
C ARG A 44 -10.57 1.08 -5.18
N LEU A 45 -10.39 1.20 -6.50
CA LEU A 45 -9.34 2.02 -7.09
C LEU A 45 -9.45 3.47 -6.60
N LYS A 46 -8.32 4.04 -6.23
CA LYS A 46 -8.18 5.43 -5.83
C LYS A 46 -7.00 6.07 -6.54
N ASN A 47 -7.13 7.36 -6.80
CA ASN A 47 -6.02 8.15 -7.30
C ASN A 47 -4.91 8.21 -6.24
N TYR A 48 -3.68 8.11 -6.72
CA TYR A 48 -2.48 8.30 -5.94
C TYR A 48 -1.62 9.41 -6.58
N LEU A 49 -0.60 9.85 -5.85
CA LEU A 49 0.30 10.87 -6.35
C LEU A 49 1.07 10.32 -7.56
N LEU A 50 1.00 11.00 -8.71
CA LEU A 50 1.66 10.55 -9.95
C LEU A 50 3.17 10.32 -9.78
N ALA A 51 3.83 11.03 -8.87
CA ALA A 51 5.23 10.79 -8.53
C ALA A 51 5.49 9.34 -8.05
N ALA A 52 4.52 8.70 -7.42
CA ALA A 52 4.64 7.30 -7.00
C ALA A 52 4.64 6.32 -8.18
N ALA A 53 4.24 6.75 -9.39
CA ALA A 53 4.39 5.96 -10.63
C ALA A 53 5.67 6.29 -11.43
N ASP A 54 6.52 7.21 -10.96
CA ASP A 54 7.79 7.52 -11.62
C ASP A 54 8.82 6.41 -11.33
N ILE A 55 9.05 5.54 -12.31
CA ILE A 55 10.01 4.43 -12.21
C ILE A 55 11.44 4.89 -11.90
N LYS A 56 11.86 6.08 -12.38
CA LYS A 56 13.19 6.61 -12.07
C LYS A 56 13.28 7.01 -10.62
N LEU A 57 12.20 7.53 -10.05
CA LEU A 57 12.12 7.82 -8.62
C LEU A 57 12.11 6.55 -7.79
N GLN A 58 11.31 5.55 -8.17
CA GLN A 58 11.26 4.25 -7.50
C GLN A 58 12.64 3.59 -7.46
N ASN A 59 13.34 3.49 -8.60
CA ASN A 59 14.66 2.86 -8.66
C ASN A 59 15.68 3.58 -7.79
N ARG A 60 15.75 4.92 -7.85
CA ARG A 60 16.65 5.68 -6.97
C ARG A 60 16.35 5.47 -5.49
N PHE A 61 15.07 5.32 -5.12
CA PHE A 61 14.69 5.04 -3.76
C PHE A 61 15.13 3.63 -3.32
N MET A 62 14.98 2.63 -4.20
CA MET A 62 15.45 1.28 -3.95
C MET A 62 16.98 1.26 -3.78
N ASP A 63 17.75 1.84 -4.71
CA ASP A 63 19.21 1.95 -4.62
C ASP A 63 19.66 2.56 -3.28
N PHE A 64 18.93 3.58 -2.81
CA PHE A 64 19.21 4.21 -1.52
C PHE A 64 18.93 3.27 -0.34
N CYS A 65 17.80 2.56 -0.34
CA CYS A 65 17.48 1.56 0.68
C CYS A 65 18.52 0.43 0.73
N GLU A 66 18.97 -0.05 -0.43
CA GLU A 66 20.04 -1.06 -0.52
C GLU A 66 21.34 -0.53 0.07
N SER A 67 21.71 0.73 -0.22
CA SER A 67 22.93 1.35 0.32
C SER A 67 22.93 1.48 1.85
N LEU A 68 21.75 1.63 2.47
CA LEU A 68 21.60 1.76 3.92
C LEU A 68 21.54 0.42 4.63
N THR A 69 20.91 -0.58 4.00
CA THR A 69 20.60 -1.86 4.64
C THR A 69 21.58 -2.96 4.26
N ASN A 70 22.33 -2.78 3.16
CA ASN A 70 23.16 -3.81 2.52
C ASN A 70 22.35 -5.07 2.14
N ILE A 71 21.04 -4.90 1.92
CA ILE A 71 20.12 -5.94 1.44
C ILE A 71 19.73 -5.56 0.02
N ASN A 72 19.98 -6.45 -0.94
CA ASN A 72 19.54 -6.26 -2.33
C ASN A 72 18.12 -6.83 -2.50
N LEU A 73 17.29 -6.14 -3.28
CA LEU A 73 16.00 -6.72 -3.67
C LEU A 73 16.25 -7.94 -4.59
N PRO A 74 15.64 -9.10 -4.33
CA PRO A 74 15.76 -10.23 -5.23
C PRO A 74 15.14 -9.88 -6.59
N ASN A 75 15.81 -10.27 -7.67
CA ASN A 75 15.20 -10.28 -8.98
C ASN A 75 14.10 -11.35 -8.97
N GLY A 76 12.87 -10.94 -9.27
CA GLY A 76 11.71 -11.83 -9.38
C GLY A 76 11.77 -12.75 -10.59
#